data_AF-A0A2M7FRH3-F1
#
_entry.id   AF-A0A2M7FRH3-F1
#
_cell.length_a   1.000
_cell.length_b   1.000
_cell.length_c   1.000
_cell.angle_alpha   90.00
_cell.angle_beta   90.00
_cell.angle_gamma   90.00
#
_symmetry.space_group_name_H-M   'P 1'
#
loop_
_entity.id
_entity.type
_entity.pdbx_description
1 polymer ?
#
loop_
_entity_poly.entity_id
_entity_poly.type
_entity_poly.pdbx_seq_one_letter_code
_entity_poly.pdbx_strand_id
1 'polypeptide(L)'
;MAMFDVIQYQDRTGQEMVMRFPPNGPGEFNTGSQLIVQEGQVAVFFRDGKALDTFGPGRHTLTTQNIPILSSLMSIPFGGRSPFTASVYFVSLKTFTDLKWGTKEPIVFRDS
;
A
#
# COMPACT_ATOMS: atom_id res chain seq x y z
N MET A 1 12.34 20.93 6.45
CA MET A 1 11.81 19.56 6.64
C MET A 1 10.31 19.66 6.47
N ALA A 2 9.73 18.96 5.49
CA ALA A 2 8.29 19.04 5.25
C ALA A 2 7.54 18.33 6.40
N MET A 3 6.59 19.02 7.01
CA MET A 3 5.70 18.45 8.05
C MET A 3 4.59 17.56 7.47
N PHE A 4 4.44 17.54 6.14
CA PHE A 4 3.41 16.81 5.44
C PHE A 4 4.02 16.10 4.23
N ASP A 5 3.93 14.78 4.22
CA ASP A 5 4.38 13.98 3.08
C ASP A 5 3.18 13.66 2.18
N VAL A 6 3.35 13.87 0.87
CA VAL A 6 2.38 13.42 -0.13
C VAL A 6 2.79 12.04 -0.60
N ILE A 7 1.93 11.06 -0.33
CA ILE A 7 2.12 9.65 -0.66
C ILE A 7 1.24 9.36 -1.86
N GLN A 8 1.88 9.11 -2.99
CA GLN A 8 1.18 8.76 -4.22
C GLN A 8 2.03 7.78 -5.02
N TYR A 9 1.36 6.90 -5.74
CA TYR A 9 2.01 6.05 -6.70
C TYR A 9 1.22 6.03 -8.01
N GLN A 10 1.95 6.05 -9.12
CA GLN A 10 1.39 5.89 -10.46
C GLN A 10 2.30 4.95 -11.23
N ASP A 11 1.80 3.76 -11.54
CA ASP A 11 2.49 2.82 -12.42
C ASP A 11 2.51 3.37 -13.85
N ARG A 12 3.72 3.58 -14.38
CA ARG A 12 3.95 4.06 -15.77
C ARG A 12 4.02 2.90 -16.77
N THR A 13 4.27 1.68 -16.32
CA THR A 13 4.47 0.50 -17.16
C THR A 13 3.15 -0.22 -17.45
N GLY A 14 2.18 -0.14 -16.53
CA GLY A 14 0.93 -0.89 -16.59
C GLY A 14 1.10 -2.37 -16.25
N GLN A 15 2.29 -2.79 -15.84
CA GLN A 15 2.63 -4.19 -15.55
C GLN A 15 2.73 -4.48 -14.05
N GLU A 16 2.75 -3.44 -13.20
CA GLU A 16 2.87 -3.62 -11.76
C GLU A 16 1.51 -3.87 -11.11
N MET A 17 1.36 -5.06 -10.52
CA MET A 17 0.14 -5.42 -9.79
C MET A 17 0.12 -4.82 -8.39
N VAL A 18 1.27 -4.81 -7.71
CA VAL A 18 1.39 -4.32 -6.33
C VAL A 18 2.71 -3.57 -6.18
N MET A 19 2.64 -2.35 -5.65
CA MET A 19 3.80 -1.54 -5.30
C MET A 19 3.74 -1.18 -3.81
N ARG A 20 4.87 -1.35 -3.12
CA ARG A 20 5.03 -0.94 -1.71
C ARG A 20 5.71 0.42 -1.62
N PHE A 21 5.16 1.29 -0.79
CA PHE A 21 5.74 2.58 -0.42
C PHE A 21 6.03 2.62 1.09
N PRO A 22 7.25 3.01 1.53
CA PRO A 22 8.44 3.16 0.69
C PRO A 22 8.89 1.82 0.09
N PRO A 23 9.59 1.82 -1.05
CA PRO A 23 10.03 0.59 -1.71
C PRO A 23 11.05 -0.19 -0.87
N ASN A 24 11.95 0.51 -0.19
CA ASN A 24 13.01 -0.07 0.63
C ASN A 24 12.89 0.43 2.07
N GLY A 25 12.97 -0.50 3.03
CA GLY A 25 13.10 -0.18 4.45
C GLY A 25 11.81 0.22 5.17
N PRO A 26 11.96 0.65 6.44
CA PRO A 26 10.86 1.13 7.25
C PRO A 26 10.37 2.51 6.77
N GLY A 27 9.07 2.66 6.52
CA GLY A 27 8.46 3.94 6.21
C GLY A 27 8.11 4.71 7.47
N GLU A 28 8.76 5.85 7.66
CA GLU A 28 8.35 6.84 8.64
C GLU A 28 7.24 7.69 8.02
N PHE A 29 6.01 7.53 8.52
CA PHE A 29 4.87 8.30 8.06
C PHE A 29 4.44 9.29 9.14
N ASN A 30 4.42 10.57 8.75
CA ASN A 30 3.94 11.64 9.63
C ASN A 30 2.41 11.64 9.72
N THR A 31 1.90 12.02 10.90
CA THR A 31 0.46 12.21 11.09
C THR A 31 0.04 13.49 10.35
N GLY A 32 -0.97 13.39 9.49
CA GLY A 32 -1.42 14.48 8.62
C GLY A 32 -0.94 14.37 7.16
N SER A 33 -0.12 13.36 6.85
CA SER A 33 0.30 13.07 5.47
C SER A 33 -0.90 12.81 4.54
N GLN A 34 -0.77 13.19 3.28
CA GLN A 34 -1.82 13.05 2.27
C GLN A 34 -1.55 11.80 1.44
N LEU A 35 -2.48 10.85 1.46
CA LEU A 35 -2.49 9.68 0.59
C LEU A 35 -3.39 9.96 -0.62
N ILE A 36 -2.82 9.92 -1.83
CA ILE A 36 -3.55 10.11 -3.07
C ILE A 36 -3.60 8.77 -3.81
N VAL A 37 -4.82 8.28 -4.03
CA VAL A 37 -5.10 7.02 -4.70
C VAL A 37 -5.74 7.32 -6.05
N GLN A 38 -5.18 6.76 -7.11
CA GLN A 38 -5.70 6.91 -8.48
C GLN A 38 -6.91 5.99 -8.69
N GLU A 39 -7.78 6.30 -9.65
CA GLU A 39 -9.01 5.55 -9.91
C GLU A 39 -8.79 4.06 -10.25
N GLY A 40 -7.67 3.73 -10.90
CA GLY A 40 -7.34 2.36 -11.30
C GLY A 40 -6.63 1.53 -10.25
N GLN A 41 -6.55 1.99 -9.00
CA GLN A 41 -5.86 1.26 -7.92
C GLN A 41 -6.56 1.48 -6.58
N VAL A 42 -6.19 0.63 -5.62
CA VAL A 42 -6.58 0.74 -4.22
C VAL A 42 -5.31 0.79 -3.36
N ALA A 43 -5.32 1.53 -2.26
CA ALA A 43 -4.18 1.61 -1.35
C ALA A 43 -4.49 0.91 -0.03
N VAL A 44 -3.61 0.01 0.41
CA VAL A 44 -3.74 -0.70 1.69
C VAL A 44 -2.68 -0.18 2.64
N PHE A 45 -3.09 0.34 3.79
CA PHE A 45 -2.17 0.82 4.81
C PHE A 45 -1.79 -0.29 5.77
N PHE A 46 -0.50 -0.54 5.87
CA PHE A 46 0.11 -1.51 6.76
C PHE A 46 0.91 -0.81 7.86
N ARG A 47 0.82 -1.36 9.05
CA ARG A 47 1.62 -0.95 10.20
C ARG A 47 1.89 -2.15 11.09
N ASP A 48 3.11 -2.26 11.60
CA ASP A 48 3.51 -3.35 12.51
C ASP A 48 3.13 -4.75 11.97
N GLY A 49 3.21 -4.93 10.63
CA GLY A 49 2.86 -6.16 9.93
C GLY A 49 1.36 -6.42 9.73
N LYS A 50 0.47 -5.51 10.16
CA LYS A 50 -0.98 -5.64 10.03
C LYS A 50 -1.53 -4.67 9.00
N ALA A 51 -2.43 -5.15 8.15
CA ALA A 51 -3.27 -4.31 7.31
C ALA A 51 -4.31 -3.63 8.22
N LEU A 52 -4.31 -2.30 8.26
CA LEU A 52 -5.20 -1.56 9.13
C LEU A 52 -6.39 -0.94 8.40
N ASP A 53 -6.19 -0.50 7.15
CA ASP A 53 -7.25 0.11 6.36
C ASP A 53 -7.00 -0.01 4.85
N THR A 54 -8.06 0.13 4.07
CA THR A 54 -8.05 0.12 2.62
C THR A 54 -8.72 1.39 2.08
N PHE A 55 -7.97 2.15 1.29
CA PHE A 55 -8.38 3.42 0.72
C PHE A 55 -8.68 3.26 -0.77
N GLY A 56 -9.90 3.60 -1.16
CA GLY A 56 -10.31 3.69 -2.57
C GLY A 56 -9.79 4.96 -3.27
N PRO A 57 -10.18 5.19 -4.53
CA PRO A 57 -9.77 6.36 -5.29
C PRO A 57 -10.05 7.69 -4.60
N GLY A 58 -9.15 8.65 -4.75
CA GLY A 58 -9.28 10.00 -4.19
C GLY A 58 -8.15 10.38 -3.23
N ARG A 59 -8.34 11.52 -2.56
CA ARG A 59 -7.39 12.07 -1.59
C ARG A 59 -7.85 11.77 -0.18
N HIS A 60 -6.96 11.16 0.61
CA HIS A 60 -7.20 10.74 1.98
C HIS A 60 -6.15 11.35 2.90
N THR A 61 -6.57 11.93 4.01
CA THR A 61 -5.64 12.39 5.04
C THR A 61 -5.34 11.23 6.00
N LEU A 62 -4.08 10.83 6.09
CA LEU A 62 -3.63 9.84 7.06
C LEU A 62 -3.55 10.50 8.43
N THR A 63 -4.59 10.31 9.24
CA THR A 63 -4.60 10.68 10.65
C THR A 63 -4.57 9.42 11.50
N THR A 64 -3.88 9.47 12.65
CA THR A 64 -3.88 8.36 13.64
C THR A 64 -5.29 8.00 14.09
N GLN A 65 -6.26 8.91 13.90
CA GLN A 65 -7.63 8.80 14.39
C GLN A 65 -8.63 8.22 13.38
N ASN A 66 -8.37 8.30 12.05
CA ASN A 66 -9.32 7.88 11.02
C ASN A 66 -9.22 6.42 10.60
N ILE A 67 -8.25 5.66 11.11
CA ILE A 67 -8.11 4.24 10.81
C ILE A 67 -8.85 3.45 11.91
N PRO A 68 -9.95 2.73 11.62
CA PRO A 68 -10.86 2.21 12.63
C PRO A 68 -10.18 1.29 13.68
N ILE A 69 -9.12 0.59 13.29
CA ILE A 69 -8.35 -0.32 14.15
C ILE A 69 -7.36 0.42 15.07
N LEU A 70 -7.02 1.68 14.77
CA LEU A 70 -6.03 2.48 15.52
C LEU A 70 -6.56 3.09 16.82
N SER A 71 -7.88 3.19 17.00
CA SER A 71 -8.50 3.70 18.23
C SER A 71 -8.04 2.94 19.49
N SER A 72 -7.72 1.66 19.35
CA SER A 72 -7.35 0.77 20.47
C SER A 72 -5.86 0.83 20.85
N LEU A 73 -5.00 1.49 20.07
CA LEU A 73 -3.53 1.50 20.28
C LEU A 73 -2.97 2.87 20.73
N MET A 74 -3.84 3.84 21.05
CA MET A 74 -3.48 5.25 21.30
C MET A 74 -3.02 5.59 22.74
N SER A 75 -2.54 4.63 23.53
CA SER A 75 -2.15 4.91 24.93
C SER A 75 -0.65 5.10 25.18
N ILE A 76 0.21 5.31 24.15
CA ILE A 76 1.66 5.45 24.39
C ILE A 76 2.13 6.91 24.22
N PRO A 77 2.78 7.51 25.24
CA PRO A 77 3.09 8.93 25.29
C PRO A 77 4.39 9.24 24.53
N PHE A 78 4.36 9.17 23.19
CA PHE A 78 5.56 9.38 22.34
C PHE A 78 5.68 10.78 21.71
N GLY A 79 5.25 11.84 22.41
CA GLY A 79 5.72 13.21 22.12
C GLY A 79 5.48 13.74 20.70
N GLY A 80 4.43 13.30 20.00
CA GLY A 80 4.06 13.84 18.68
C GLY A 80 4.90 13.36 17.50
N ARG A 81 5.83 12.40 17.70
CA ARG A 81 6.45 11.63 16.62
C ARG A 81 6.02 10.19 16.75
N SER A 82 5.44 9.64 15.70
CA SER A 82 5.13 8.22 15.61
C SER A 82 6.44 7.45 15.40
N PRO A 83 6.99 6.69 16.37
CA PRO A 83 8.16 5.84 16.15
C PRO A 83 7.82 4.60 15.30
N PHE A 84 6.63 4.57 14.70
CA PHE A 84 6.08 3.38 14.09
C PHE A 84 6.40 3.35 12.60
N THR A 85 6.95 2.21 12.18
CA THR A 85 7.12 1.89 10.78
C THR A 85 5.77 1.56 10.18
N ALA A 86 5.37 2.31 9.16
CA ALA A 86 4.23 1.96 8.32
C ALA A 86 4.70 1.65 6.90
N SER A 87 3.78 1.19 6.08
CA SER A 87 3.95 1.05 4.63
C SER A 87 2.59 1.10 3.95
N VAL A 88 2.53 1.65 2.74
CA VAL A 88 1.33 1.67 1.91
C VAL A 88 1.55 0.76 0.71
N TYR A 89 0.60 -0.12 0.44
CA TYR A 89 0.61 -0.97 -0.74
C TYR A 89 -0.41 -0.46 -1.74
N PHE A 90 0.04 -0.02 -2.90
CA PHE A 90 -0.83 0.33 -4.02
C PHE A 90 -1.07 -0.93 -4.84
N VAL A 91 -2.31 -1.37 -4.91
CA VAL A 91 -2.76 -2.56 -5.63
C VAL A 91 -3.54 -2.12 -6.86
N SER A 92 -3.08 -2.51 -8.04
CA SER A 92 -3.73 -2.22 -9.32
C SER A 92 -5.03 -3.02 -9.45
N LEU A 93 -6.11 -2.34 -9.85
CA LEU A 93 -7.41 -2.95 -10.17
C LEU A 93 -7.57 -3.23 -11.67
N LYS A 94 -6.52 -2.99 -12.46
CA LYS A 94 -6.54 -3.22 -13.91
C LYS A 94 -6.54 -4.72 -14.22
N THR A 95 -7.15 -5.08 -15.36
CA THR A 95 -7.07 -6.44 -15.89
C THR A 95 -5.73 -6.65 -16.59
N PHE A 96 -4.95 -7.62 -16.13
CA PHE A 96 -3.66 -7.97 -16.73
C PHE A 96 -3.84 -9.11 -17.75
N THR A 97 -3.84 -8.78 -19.03
CA THR A 97 -4.13 -9.74 -20.12
C THR A 97 -2.94 -10.59 -20.54
N ASP A 98 -1.71 -10.17 -20.22
CA ASP A 98 -0.47 -10.86 -20.64
C ASP A 98 0.24 -11.60 -19.48
N LEU A 99 -0.52 -12.00 -18.46
CA LEU A 99 -0.03 -12.89 -17.40
C LEU A 99 -0.17 -14.35 -17.82
N LYS A 100 0.75 -14.81 -18.68
CA LYS A 100 0.83 -16.22 -19.07
C LYS A 100 1.17 -17.07 -17.85
N TRP A 101 0.30 -18.02 -17.52
CA TRP A 101 0.57 -19.05 -16.52
C TRP A 101 0.81 -20.38 -17.24
N GLY A 102 1.73 -21.19 -16.73
CA GLY A 102 2.09 -22.48 -17.31
C GLY A 102 3.59 -22.73 -17.34
N THR A 103 3.97 -23.86 -17.90
CA THR A 103 5.37 -24.21 -18.14
C THR A 103 5.87 -23.48 -19.39
N LYS A 104 7.13 -23.01 -19.35
CA LYS A 104 7.78 -22.44 -20.55
C LYS A 104 7.87 -23.47 -21.68
N GLU A 105 7.98 -24.74 -21.31
CA GLU A 105 8.09 -25.87 -22.21
C GLU A 105 6.78 -26.69 -22.23
N PRO A 106 6.42 -27.31 -23.36
CA PRO A 106 5.26 -28.19 -23.45
C PRO A 106 5.41 -29.42 -22.54
N ILE A 107 4.35 -29.78 -21.81
CA ILE A 107 4.30 -31.05 -21.05
C ILE A 107 3.76 -32.13 -21.98
N VAL A 108 4.60 -33.10 -22.35
CA VAL A 108 4.21 -34.22 -23.20
C VAL A 108 3.51 -35.27 -22.33
N PHE A 109 2.20 -35.46 -22.54
CA PHE A 109 1.47 -36.59 -21.98
C PHE A 109 1.50 -37.77 -22.94
N ARG A 110 1.69 -38.98 -22.42
CA ARG A 110 1.42 -40.22 -23.14
C ARG A 110 0.01 -40.67 -22.75
N ASP A 111 -0.83 -40.95 -23.74
CA ASP A 111 -2.11 -41.61 -23.48
C ASP A 111 -1.85 -43.00 -22.89
N SER A 112 -2.66 -43.36 -21.89
CA SER A 112 -2.67 -44.67 -21.23
C SER A 112 -3.28 -45.75 -22.12
#